data_AF-A0A969NEA0-F1
#
_entry.id   AF-A0A969NEA0-F1
#
_cell.length_a   1.000
_cell.length_b   1.000
_cell.length_c   1.000
_cell.angle_alpha   90.00
_cell.angle_beta   90.00
_cell.angle_gamma   90.00
#
_symmetry.space_group_name_H-M   'P 1'
#
loop_
_entity.id
_entity.type
_entity.pdbx_description
1 polymer ?
#
loop_
_entity_poly.entity_id
_entity_poly.type
_entity_poly.pdbx_seq_one_letter_code
_entity_poly.pdbx_strand_id
1 'polypeptide(L)' 'MLEVVNHLENKKPLNNIQGVGFRENGQLIINPQTDFIDLNSLPIPAWDLIDVKKILPTMGWYKQGLAHLFI' A
#
# COMPACT_ATOMS: atom_id res chain seq x y z
N MET A 1 2.64 3.42 -5.75
CA MET A 1 2.63 2.01 -6.24
C MET A 1 2.09 1.88 -7.66
N LEU A 2 1.02 2.59 -8.05
CA LEU A 2 0.51 2.62 -9.44
C LEU A 2 1.59 2.95 -10.47
N GLU A 3 2.44 3.94 -10.18
CA GLU A 3 3.52 4.33 -11.07
C GLU A 3 4.51 3.19 -11.37
N VAL A 4 4.80 2.33 -10.39
CA VAL A 4 5.65 1.14 -10.57
C VAL A 4 4.99 0.16 -11.53
N VAL A 5 3.70 -0.14 -11.33
CA VAL A 5 2.95 -1.04 -12.20
C VAL A 5 2.96 -0.53 -13.64
N ASN A 6 2.66 0.75 -13.84
CA ASN A 6 2.69 1.39 -15.16
C ASN A 6 4.06 1.27 -15.83
N HIS A 7 5.15 1.48 -15.10
CA HIS A 7 6.49 1.36 -15.66
C HIS A 7 6.83 -0.10 -16.04
N LEU A 8 6.45 -1.06 -15.20
CA LEU A 8 6.65 -2.48 -15.48
C LEU A 8 5.85 -2.94 -16.71
N GLU A 9 4.56 -2.60 -16.79
CA GLU A 9 3.69 -2.96 -17.92
C GLU A 9 4.20 -2.38 -19.24
N ASN A 10 4.68 -1.13 -19.19
CA ASN A 10 5.15 -0.42 -20.37
C ASN A 10 6.67 -0.56 -20.62
N LYS A 11 7.36 -1.45 -19.88
CA LYS A 11 8.81 -1.67 -19.97
C LYS A 11 9.64 -0.38 -19.88
N LYS A 12 9.19 0.56 -19.04
CA LYS A 12 9.90 1.81 -18.74
C LYS A 12 10.84 1.60 -17.55
N PRO A 13 11.98 2.33 -17.49
CA PRO A 13 12.94 2.19 -16.41
C PRO A 13 12.38 2.64 -15.06
N LEU A 14 12.79 1.99 -13.97
CA LEU A 14 12.32 2.30 -12.61
C LEU A 14 13.12 3.39 -11.90
N ASN A 15 14.21 3.87 -12.51
CA ASN A 15 15.16 4.83 -11.93
C ASN A 15 14.56 6.20 -11.56
N ASN A 16 13.43 6.57 -12.15
CA ASN A 16 12.79 7.86 -11.92
C ASN A 16 11.61 7.80 -10.94
N ILE A 17 11.30 6.63 -10.37
CA ILE A 17 10.16 6.49 -9.45
C ILE A 17 10.63 6.73 -8.02
N GLN A 18 10.18 7.82 -7.41
CA GLN A 18 10.55 8.14 -6.03
C GLN A 18 10.12 7.05 -5.04
N GLY A 19 10.93 6.85 -3.99
CA GLY A 19 10.65 5.90 -2.92
C GLY A 19 10.73 4.43 -3.31
N VAL A 20 11.28 4.11 -4.49
CA VAL A 20 11.42 2.73 -4.98
C VAL A 20 12.86 2.26 -4.93
N GLY A 21 13.07 1.08 -4.37
CA GLY A 21 14.32 0.33 -4.47
C GLY A 21 14.19 -0.84 -5.44
N PHE A 22 15.17 -1.05 -6.31
CA PHE A 22 15.19 -2.14 -7.27
C PHE A 22 16.61 -2.68 -7.49
N ARG A 23 16.72 -3.82 -8.17
CA ARG A 23 18.02 -4.38 -8.56
C ARG A 23 18.21 -4.23 -10.06
N GLU A 24 19.40 -3.79 -10.46
CA GLU A 24 19.83 -3.74 -11.85
C GLU A 24 21.25 -4.30 -11.93
N ASN A 25 21.48 -5.31 -12.77
CA ASN A 25 22.78 -5.96 -12.93
C ASN A 25 23.43 -6.43 -11.61
N GLY A 26 22.60 -6.93 -10.69
CA GLY A 26 23.04 -7.40 -9.36
C GLY A 26 23.33 -6.29 -8.34
N GLN A 27 23.25 -5.01 -8.74
CA GLN A 27 23.41 -3.87 -7.85
C GLN A 27 22.05 -3.42 -7.30
N LEU A 28 22.02 -3.08 -6.02
CA LEU A 28 20.84 -2.48 -5.39
C LEU A 28 20.85 -0.97 -5.66
N ILE A 29 19.80 -0.48 -6.31
CA ILE A 29 19.57 0.94 -6.59
C ILE A 29 18.39 1.40 -5.75
N ILE A 30 18.59 2.47 -4.96
CA ILE A 30 17.56 3.08 -4.13
C ILE A 30 17.33 4.49 -4.65
N ASN A 31 16.13 4.76 -5.17
CA ASN A 31 15.75 6.09 -5.61
C ASN A 31 15.52 7.01 -4.41
N PRO A 32 15.61 8.34 -4.60
CA PRO A 32 15.32 9.31 -3.56
C PRO A 32 13.95 9.07 -2.90
N GLN A 33 13.85 9.41 -1.62
CA GLN A 33 12.61 9.30 -0.87
C GLN A 33 11.50 10.13 -1.52
N THR A 34 10.25 9.64 -1.45
CA THR A 34 9.09 10.38 -1.94
C THR A 34 8.76 11.56 -1.03
N ASP A 35 8.28 12.65 -1.62
CA ASP A 35 7.82 13.82 -0.87
C ASP A 35 6.60 13.50 0.01
N PHE A 36 6.47 14.21 1.12
CA PHE A 36 5.30 14.11 1.99
C PHE A 36 4.12 14.84 1.36
N ILE A 37 2.94 14.21 1.38
CA ILE A 37 1.70 14.78 0.86
C ILE A 37 0.72 15.05 1.99
N ASP A 38 -0.04 16.14 1.90
CA ASP A 38 -1.13 16.41 2.84
C ASP A 38 -2.31 15.48 2.53
N LEU A 39 -2.62 14.59 3.46
CA LEU A 39 -3.72 13.63 3.34
C LEU A 39 -5.09 14.31 3.22
N ASN A 40 -5.27 15.50 3.80
CA ASN A 40 -6.53 16.23 3.72
C ASN A 40 -6.77 16.86 2.33
N SER A 41 -5.72 16.97 1.52
CA SER A 41 -5.81 17.47 0.14
C SER A 41 -6.26 16.41 -0.86
N LEU A 42 -6.22 15.13 -0.47
CA LEU A 42 -6.57 14.03 -1.35
C LEU A 42 -8.10 13.90 -1.48
N PRO A 43 -8.60 13.43 -2.64
CA PRO A 43 -10.02 13.11 -2.78
C PRO A 43 -10.42 12.02 -1.80
N ILE A 44 -11.67 12.07 -1.33
CA ILE A 44 -12.24 11.00 -0.51
C ILE A 44 -12.13 9.68 -1.29
N PRO A 45 -11.55 8.63 -0.70
CA PRO A 45 -11.42 7.35 -1.39
C PRO A 45 -12.81 6.80 -1.74
N ALA A 46 -12.89 6.09 -2.87
CA ALA A 46 -14.13 5.54 -3.41
C ALA A 46 -14.64 4.35 -2.58
N TRP A 47 -15.12 4.63 -1.37
CA TRP A 47 -15.65 3.63 -0.43
C TRP A 47 -16.88 2.88 -0.97
N ASP A 48 -17.57 3.47 -1.93
CA ASP A 48 -18.69 2.89 -2.65
C ASP A 48 -18.29 1.70 -3.53
N LEU A 49 -17.03 1.61 -3.95
CA LEU A 49 -16.51 0.49 -4.75
C LEU A 49 -16.21 -0.77 -3.93
N ILE A 50 -16.28 -0.69 -2.61
CA ILE A 50 -15.86 -1.76 -1.70
C ILE A 50 -17.04 -2.15 -0.81
N ASP A 51 -17.35 -3.45 -0.76
CA ASP A 51 -18.27 -3.96 0.26
C ASP A 51 -17.57 -4.00 1.63
N VAL A 52 -17.65 -2.88 2.36
CA VAL A 52 -17.03 -2.70 3.67
C VAL A 52 -17.46 -3.79 4.67
N LYS A 53 -18.66 -4.35 4.53
CA LYS A 53 -19.15 -5.42 5.41
C LYS A 53 -18.35 -6.72 5.29
N LYS A 54 -17.68 -6.93 4.15
CA LYS A 54 -16.82 -8.10 3.91
C LYS A 54 -15.42 -7.95 4.54
N ILE A 55 -14.96 -6.71 4.74
CA ILE A 55 -13.61 -6.40 5.21
C ILE A 55 -13.59 -6.14 6.71
N LEU A 56 -14.66 -5.58 7.27
CA LEU A 56 -14.80 -5.47 8.71
C LEU A 56 -14.78 -6.88 9.30
N PRO A 57 -13.91 -7.17 10.28
CA PRO A 57 -14.00 -8.42 11.00
C PRO A 57 -15.40 -8.48 11.56
N THR A 58 -16.21 -9.40 11.04
CA THR A 58 -17.45 -9.77 11.71
C THR A 58 -17.07 -10.08 13.15
N MET A 59 -17.92 -9.65 14.09
CA MET A 59 -17.71 -9.70 15.54
C MET A 59 -17.23 -11.06 16.11
N GLY A 60 -17.20 -12.12 15.29
CA GLY A 60 -16.58 -13.42 15.59
C GLY A 60 -15.05 -13.40 15.81
N TRP A 61 -14.28 -12.53 15.13
CA TRP A 61 -12.82 -12.45 15.34
C TRP A 61 -12.46 -11.79 16.68
N TYR A 62 -13.32 -10.87 17.17
CA TYR A 62 -13.16 -10.18 18.45
C TYR A 62 -13.40 -11.11 19.65
N LYS A 63 -14.28 -12.10 19.51
CA LYS A 63 -14.56 -13.11 20.55
C LYS A 63 -13.44 -14.14 20.71
N GLN A 64 -12.64 -14.41 19.68
CA GLN A 64 -11.54 -15.38 19.74
C GLN A 64 -10.26 -14.80 20.37
N GLY A 65 -10.02 -13.49 20.27
CA GLY A 65 -8.82 -12.84 20.85
C GLY A 65 -8.94 -12.46 22.33
N LEU A 66 -10.15 -12.16 22.83
CA LEU A 66 -10.36 -11.72 24.22
C LEU A 66 -10.51 -12.88 25.23
N ALA A 67 -10.57 -14.13 24.78
CA ALA A 67 -10.68 -15.29 25.67
C ALA A 67 -9.45 -15.49 26.58
N HIS A 68 -8.31 -14.88 26.24
CA HIS A 68 -7.06 -14.98 27.00
C HIS A 68 -6.77 -13.77 27.91
N LEU A 69 -7.61 -12.72 27.88
CA LEU A 69 -7.37 -11.47 28.64
C LEU A 69 -8.16 -11.41 29.96
N PHE A 70 -8.78 -12.51 30.38
CA PHE A 70 -9.50 -12.65 31.66
C PHE A 70 -9.10 -13.91 32.45
N ILE A 71 -7.83 -14.32 32.35
CA ILE A 71 -7.21 -15.32 33.25
C ILE A 71 -5.95 -14.71 33.84
#